data_AF-A0AB37TTJ4-F1
#
_entry.id   AF-A0AB37TTJ4-F1
#
_cell.length_a   1.000
_cell.length_b   1.000
_cell.length_c   1.000
_cell.angle_alpha   90.00
_cell.angle_beta   90.00
_cell.angle_gamma   90.00
#
_symmetry.space_group_name_H-M   'P 1'
#
loop_
_entity.id
_entity.type
_entity.pdbx_description
1 polymer ?
#
loop_
_entity_poly.entity_id
_entity_poly.type
_entity_poly.pdbx_seq_one_letter_code
_entity_poly.pdbx_strand_id
1 'polypeptide(L)'
;MNPADELRTAAEKIRTLSKAISAPDERDQVFHAEGTDVTQGRTGLYDVATTQTTELADYIAAMHPGVGTALADWLESWTGIEMYEAHALPEDARHALAVARQINGTAP
;
A
#
# COMPACT_ATOMS: atom_id res chain seq x y z
N MET A 1 4.89 -22.14 1.35
CA MET A 1 5.59 -21.11 2.14
C MET A 1 5.13 -21.26 3.58
N ASN A 2 6.01 -21.16 4.58
CA ASN A 2 5.56 -21.18 5.97
C ASN A 2 5.02 -19.77 6.37
N PRO A 3 4.20 -19.65 7.44
CA PRO A 3 3.64 -18.37 7.86
C PRO A 3 4.66 -17.24 8.09
N ALA A 4 5.80 -17.55 8.72
CA ALA A 4 6.83 -16.55 9.00
C ALA A 4 7.50 -16.05 7.71
N ASP A 5 7.71 -16.93 6.73
CA ASP A 5 8.23 -16.57 5.42
C ASP A 5 7.23 -15.71 4.65
N GLU A 6 5.94 -16.04 4.71
CA GLU A 6 4.86 -15.26 4.08
C GLU A 6 4.86 -13.81 4.59
N LEU A 7 4.92 -13.63 5.91
CA LEU A 7 5.00 -12.33 6.58
C LEU A 7 6.26 -11.56 6.20
N ARG A 8 7.42 -12.23 6.22
CA ARG A 8 8.71 -11.61 5.86
C ARG A 8 8.73 -11.15 4.42
N THR A 9 8.31 -11.99 3.48
CA THR A 9 8.24 -11.65 2.05
C THR A 9 7.29 -10.48 1.80
N ALA A 10 6.14 -10.43 2.48
CA ALA A 10 5.22 -9.31 2.36
C ALA A 10 5.82 -7.99 2.89
N ALA A 11 6.48 -8.04 4.05
CA ALA A 11 7.17 -6.88 4.63
C ALA A 11 8.29 -6.36 3.73
N GLU A 12 9.13 -7.24 3.18
CA GLU A 12 10.19 -6.89 2.23
C GLU A 12 9.63 -6.27 0.94
N LYS A 13 8.53 -6.83 0.42
CA LYS A 13 7.85 -6.31 -0.77
C LYS A 13 7.34 -4.89 -0.54
N ILE A 14 6.65 -4.63 0.58
CA ILE A 14 6.18 -3.27 0.90
C ILE A 14 7.35 -2.32 1.06
N ARG A 15 8.41 -2.68 1.81
CA ARG A 15 9.59 -1.82 1.98
C ARG A 15 10.24 -1.46 0.65
N THR A 16 10.29 -2.41 -0.28
CA THR A 16 10.82 -2.18 -1.63
C THR A 16 9.95 -1.18 -2.39
N LEU A 17 8.63 -1.38 -2.39
CA LEU A 17 7.68 -0.48 -3.06
C LEU A 17 7.68 0.92 -2.44
N SER A 18 7.65 1.02 -1.11
CA SER A 18 7.68 2.29 -0.39
C SER A 18 8.95 3.09 -0.66
N LYS A 19 10.10 2.44 -0.86
CA LYS A 19 11.37 3.11 -1.23
C LYS A 19 11.43 3.50 -2.71
N ALA A 20 10.77 2.74 -3.58
CA ALA A 20 10.70 3.03 -5.01
C ALA A 20 9.78 4.23 -5.31
N ILE A 21 8.83 4.52 -4.41
CA ILE A 21 7.98 5.69 -4.51
C ILE A 21 8.72 6.89 -3.93
N SER A 22 9.21 7.75 -4.81
CA SER A 22 9.48 9.15 -4.48
C SER A 22 8.29 9.98 -4.96
N ALA A 23 7.73 10.84 -4.09
CA ALA A 23 6.95 11.96 -4.59
C ALA A 23 7.85 12.76 -5.55
N PRO A 24 7.46 12.97 -6.82
CA PRO A 24 8.22 13.88 -7.67
C PRO A 24 8.26 15.26 -7.01
N ASP A 25 9.38 15.98 -7.15
CA ASP A 25 9.44 17.38 -6.69
C ASP A 25 8.24 18.12 -7.30
N GLU A 26 7.52 18.89 -6.48
CA GLU A 26 6.37 19.68 -6.94
C GLU A 26 6.71 20.53 -8.17
N ARG A 27 7.98 20.93 -8.30
CA ARG A 27 8.53 21.69 -9.44
C ARG A 27 8.75 20.85 -10.70
N ASP A 28 8.94 19.54 -10.55
CA ASP A 28 9.09 18.58 -11.64
C ASP A 28 7.72 18.05 -12.11
N GLN A 29 6.65 18.34 -11.37
CA GLN A 29 5.29 18.06 -11.74
C GLN A 29 4.74 19.19 -12.63
N VAL A 30 4.78 18.99 -13.95
CA VAL A 30 4.19 19.92 -14.94
C VAL A 30 2.67 20.10 -14.72
N PHE A 31 2.05 19.25 -13.89
CA PHE A 31 0.63 19.27 -13.55
C PHE A 31 0.44 19.16 -12.04
N HIS A 32 0.35 20.29 -11.37
CA HIS A 32 -0.23 20.36 -10.03
C HIS A 32 -1.75 20.23 -10.20
N ALA A 33 -2.29 19.03 -9.99
CA ALA A 33 -3.73 18.83 -9.87
C ALA A 33 -4.15 19.13 -8.43
N GLU A 34 -4.16 20.42 -8.06
CA GLU A 34 -5.06 20.88 -7.01
C GLU A 34 -6.48 20.87 -7.59
N GLY A 35 -7.39 20.18 -6.91
CA GLY A 35 -8.75 20.00 -7.39
C GLY A 35 -9.43 21.32 -7.70
N THR A 36 -10.20 21.37 -8.77
CA THR A 36 -11.50 22.07 -8.80
C THR A 36 -12.29 21.61 -10.02
N ASP A 37 -13.58 21.38 -9.79
CA ASP A 37 -14.70 21.70 -10.66
C ASP A 37 -14.49 21.59 -12.19
N VAL A 38 -15.21 20.65 -12.80
CA VAL A 38 -15.31 20.35 -14.25
C VAL A 38 -15.78 21.52 -15.14
N THR A 39 -15.87 22.74 -14.60
CA THR A 39 -16.23 23.96 -15.33
C THR A 39 -15.03 24.80 -15.79
N GLN A 40 -13.79 24.46 -15.44
CA GLN A 40 -12.63 25.16 -16.01
C GLN A 40 -12.30 24.65 -17.42
N GLY A 41 -12.46 25.57 -18.38
CA GLY A 41 -12.31 25.34 -19.82
C GLY A 41 -10.96 24.71 -20.21
N ARG A 42 -11.05 23.65 -21.00
CA ARG A 42 -9.94 22.96 -21.64
C ARG A 42 -9.14 23.89 -22.57
N THR A 43 -7.86 24.07 -22.26
CA THR A 43 -6.83 24.34 -23.28
C THR A 43 -5.50 23.68 -22.89
N GLY A 44 -5.18 22.55 -23.53
CA GLY A 44 -3.80 22.12 -23.74
C GLY A 44 -3.16 21.21 -22.69
N LEU A 45 -2.88 19.97 -23.13
CA LEU A 45 -1.85 19.02 -22.67
C LEU A 45 -2.04 18.31 -21.31
N TYR A 46 -1.85 16.98 -21.38
CA TYR A 46 -1.73 15.93 -20.34
C TYR A 46 -2.94 15.68 -19.41
N ASP A 47 -3.75 14.71 -19.82
CA ASP A 47 -4.78 14.06 -19.01
C ASP A 47 -4.10 13.07 -18.04
N VAL A 48 -3.63 13.56 -16.88
CA VAL A 48 -3.17 12.71 -15.79
C VAL A 48 -4.38 12.41 -14.90
N ALA A 49 -4.93 11.22 -15.08
CA ALA A 49 -5.86 10.55 -14.16
C ALA A 49 -6.96 11.45 -13.54
N THR A 50 -7.77 12.09 -14.36
CA THR A 50 -9.07 12.66 -13.92
C THR A 50 -10.13 11.59 -13.62
N THR A 51 -9.74 10.33 -13.38
CA THR A 51 -10.65 9.20 -13.22
C THR A 51 -10.86 8.72 -11.79
N GLN A 52 -10.28 9.39 -10.79
CA GLN A 52 -10.49 9.02 -9.38
C GLN A 52 -11.52 9.95 -8.75
N THR A 53 -12.59 9.37 -8.20
CA THR A 53 -13.50 10.13 -7.33
C THR A 53 -12.71 10.64 -6.12
N THR A 54 -13.19 11.69 -5.46
CA THR A 54 -12.54 12.24 -4.25
C THR A 54 -12.28 11.14 -3.22
N GLU A 55 -13.22 10.19 -3.08
CA GLU A 55 -13.10 9.06 -2.17
C GLU A 55 -11.94 8.10 -2.51
N LEU A 56 -11.65 7.89 -3.80
CA LEU A 56 -10.54 7.05 -4.23
C LEU A 56 -9.19 7.77 -4.03
N ALA A 57 -9.17 9.09 -4.25
CA ALA A 57 -8.00 9.91 -3.96
C ALA A 57 -7.68 9.90 -2.45
N ASP A 58 -8.70 10.08 -1.60
CA ASP A 58 -8.57 10.01 -0.13
C ASP A 58 -8.07 8.64 0.33
N TYR A 59 -8.59 7.56 -0.26
CA TYR A 59 -8.12 6.20 0.03
C TYR A 59 -6.64 6.00 -0.32
N ILE A 60 -6.19 6.48 -1.49
CA ILE A 60 -4.79 6.36 -1.91
C ILE A 60 -3.88 7.23 -1.02
N ALA A 61 -4.31 8.44 -0.67
CA ALA A 61 -3.59 9.32 0.24
C ALA A 61 -3.41 8.67 1.62
N ALA A 62 -4.43 7.96 2.12
CA ALA A 62 -4.34 7.19 3.36
C ALA A 62 -3.32 6.03 3.28
N MET A 63 -2.98 5.54 2.08
CA MET A 63 -1.99 4.48 1.85
C MET A 63 -0.59 5.02 1.49
N HIS A 64 -0.28 6.27 1.86
CA HIS A 64 1.02 6.90 1.69
C HIS A 64 2.20 5.99 2.12
N PRO A 65 3.39 6.04 1.47
CA PRO A 65 4.54 5.16 1.76
C PRO A 65 4.95 5.01 3.24
N GLY A 66 4.72 6.04 4.06
CA GLY A 66 4.90 6.01 5.51
C GLY A 66 4.01 4.97 6.22
N VAL A 67 2.77 4.81 5.78
CA VAL A 67 1.86 3.75 6.25
C VAL A 67 2.38 2.38 5.80
N GLY A 68 2.86 2.27 4.56
CA GLY A 68 3.50 1.05 4.08
C GLY A 68 4.68 0.62 4.95
N THR A 69 5.53 1.56 5.37
CA THR A 69 6.67 1.27 6.26
C THR A 69 6.20 0.74 7.62
N ALA A 70 5.23 1.42 8.24
CA ALA A 70 4.66 0.98 9.52
C ALA A 70 3.98 -0.40 9.42
N LEU A 71 3.30 -0.68 8.30
CA LEU A 71 2.69 -1.97 8.03
C LEU A 71 3.74 -3.07 7.88
N ALA A 72 4.86 -2.80 7.20
CA ALA A 72 5.95 -3.75 7.06
C ALA A 72 6.59 -4.11 8.42
N ASP A 73 6.79 -3.11 9.29
CA ASP A 73 7.33 -3.35 10.63
C ASP A 73 6.36 -4.17 11.49
N TRP A 74 5.06 -3.88 11.39
CA TRP A 74 4.04 -4.69 12.06
C TRP A 74 4.04 -6.15 11.57
N LEU A 75 4.09 -6.40 10.26
CA LEU A 75 4.17 -7.76 9.72
C LEU A 75 5.45 -8.49 10.16
N GLU A 76 6.59 -7.80 10.17
CA GLU A 76 7.86 -8.39 10.60
C GLU A 76 7.86 -8.76 12.09
N SER A 77 7.17 -7.99 12.93
CA SER A 77 7.06 -8.27 14.37
C SER A 77 6.47 -9.65 14.69
N TRP A 78 5.66 -10.19 13.78
CA TRP A 78 5.04 -11.51 13.89
C TRP A 78 5.96 -12.66 13.44
N THR A 79 7.07 -12.38 12.74
CA THR A 79 7.97 -13.42 12.22
C THR A 79 8.73 -14.18 13.31
N GLY A 80 8.87 -13.58 14.50
CA GLY A 80 9.47 -14.22 15.68
C GLY A 80 8.49 -15.07 16.51
N ILE A 81 7.21 -15.09 16.13
CA ILE A 81 6.17 -15.84 16.81
C ILE A 81 5.88 -17.10 16.00
N GLU A 82 5.96 -18.26 16.64
CA GLU A 82 5.70 -19.53 15.99
C GLU A 82 4.20 -19.69 15.70
N MET A 83 3.85 -19.76 14.41
CA MET A 83 2.48 -19.88 13.95
C MET A 83 2.21 -21.27 13.40
N TYR A 84 1.22 -21.93 13.99
CA TYR A 84 0.75 -23.24 13.56
C TYR A 84 -0.67 -23.13 12.98
N GLU A 85 -0.79 -23.04 11.66
CA GLU A 85 -2.09 -22.89 10.97
C GLU A 85 -3.03 -24.10 11.17
N ALA A 86 -2.50 -25.26 11.57
CA ALA A 86 -3.30 -26.42 11.93
C ALA A 86 -4.05 -26.26 13.26
N HIS A 87 -3.73 -25.22 14.04
CA HIS A 87 -4.38 -24.88 15.29
C HIS A 87 -5.07 -23.51 15.19
N ALA A 88 -5.92 -23.21 16.17
CA ALA A 88 -6.53 -21.89 16.24
C ALA A 88 -5.46 -20.82 16.48
N LEU A 89 -5.22 -20.00 15.47
CA LEU A 89 -4.36 -18.82 15.59
C LEU A 89 -5.09 -17.72 16.35
N PRO A 90 -4.36 -16.92 17.16
CA PRO A 90 -4.88 -15.64 17.65
C PRO A 90 -5.40 -14.79 16.49
N GLU A 91 -6.47 -14.04 16.73
CA GLU A 91 -7.15 -13.28 15.68
C GLU A 91 -6.20 -12.35 14.92
N ASP A 92 -5.34 -11.63 15.65
CA ASP A 92 -4.36 -10.71 15.07
C ASP A 92 -3.36 -11.42 14.14
N ALA A 93 -2.91 -12.63 14.50
CA ALA A 93 -2.01 -13.42 13.66
C ALA A 93 -2.69 -13.87 12.36
N ARG A 94 -3.99 -14.20 12.41
CA ARG A 94 -4.77 -14.50 11.19
C ARG A 94 -4.88 -13.27 10.29
N HIS A 95 -5.15 -12.11 10.86
CA HIS A 95 -5.25 -10.86 10.10
C HIS A 95 -3.91 -10.49 9.47
N ALA A 96 -2.80 -10.62 10.20
CA ALA A 96 -1.46 -10.43 9.67
C ALA A 96 -1.17 -11.36 8.48
N LEU A 97 -1.51 -12.64 8.58
CA LEU A 97 -1.34 -13.60 7.49
C LEU A 97 -2.25 -13.31 6.29
N ALA A 98 -3.50 -12.91 6.53
CA ALA A 98 -4.42 -12.54 5.46
C ALA A 98 -3.89 -11.33 4.67
N VAL A 99 -3.41 -10.30 5.38
CA VAL A 99 -2.78 -9.11 4.77
C VAL A 99 -1.52 -9.51 3.98
N ALA A 100 -0.63 -10.32 4.57
CA ALA A 100 0.58 -10.77 3.90
C ALA A 100 0.28 -11.55 2.61
N ARG A 101 -0.71 -12.44 2.63
CA ARG A 101 -1.14 -13.20 1.45
C ARG A 101 -1.70 -12.31 0.34
N GLN A 102 -2.48 -11.29 0.69
CA GLN A 102 -2.97 -10.31 -0.29
C GLN A 102 -1.80 -9.54 -0.92
N ILE A 103 -0.83 -9.09 -0.12
CA ILE A 103 0.37 -8.40 -0.61
C ILE A 103 1.19 -9.30 -1.53
N ASN A 104 1.38 -10.56 -1.16
CA ASN A 104 2.17 -11.52 -1.94
C ASN A 104 1.43 -12.04 -3.18
N GLY A 105 0.10 -11.86 -3.25
CA GLY A 105 -0.74 -12.42 -4.32
C GLY A 105 -0.94 -13.93 -4.19
N THR A 106 -0.84 -14.46 -2.97
CA THR A 106 -0.98 -15.88 -2.61
C THR A 106 -2.29 -16.16 -1.89
N ALA A 107 -3.09 -15.13 -1.64
CA ALA A 107 -4.46 -15.29 -1.18
C ALA A 107 -5.25 -16.09 -2.25
N PRO A 108 -6.14 -17.01 -1.84
CA PRO A 108 -7.13 -17.59 -2.76
C PRO A 108 -8.08 -16.52 -3.32
#